data_AF-A0A3Q4BNC1-F1
#
_entry.id   AF-A0A3Q4BNC1-F1
#
_cell.length_a   1.000
_cell.length_b   1.000
_cell.length_c   1.000
_cell.angle_alpha   90.00
_cell.angle_beta   90.00
_cell.angle_gamma   90.00
#
_symmetry.space_group_name_H-M   'P 1'
#
loop_
_entity.id
_entity.type
_entity.pdbx_description
1 polymer ?
#
loop_
_entity_poly.entity_id
_entity_poly.type
_entity_poly.pdbx_seq_one_letter_code
_entity_poly.pdbx_strand_id
1 'polypeptide(L)'
;MRTMGPAKVEVPSPDKYLRKHSKEPRSPDKMQISQRHACTVKKPPVPARTDNPPMGIHTKKNFIRTAIFVTVKPKPAIVDTNKGHKQLLDNSGLAPKYTKKKASLENDKMLTALNTR
;
A
#
# COMPACT_ATOMS: atom_id res chain seq x y z
N MET A 1 -43.63 -19.23 -19.92
CA MET A 1 -44.23 -20.55 -19.63
C MET A 1 -43.21 -21.36 -18.86
N ARG A 2 -43.32 -21.51 -17.53
CA ARG A 2 -42.25 -22.14 -16.72
C ARG A 2 -42.71 -23.06 -15.60
N THR A 3 -44.01 -23.16 -15.32
CA THR A 3 -44.49 -23.86 -14.11
C THR A 3 -45.27 -25.14 -14.42
N MET A 4 -46.10 -25.14 -15.46
CA MET A 4 -46.87 -26.32 -15.88
C MET A 4 -46.29 -26.80 -17.21
N GLY A 5 -45.63 -27.95 -17.23
CA GLY A 5 -45.06 -28.52 -18.44
C GLY A 5 -46.10 -28.75 -19.55
N PRO A 6 -45.68 -29.22 -20.74
CA PRO A 6 -46.60 -29.51 -21.83
C PRO A 6 -47.67 -30.54 -21.41
N ALA A 7 -48.93 -30.26 -21.74
CA ALA A 7 -50.08 -31.06 -21.32
C ALA A 7 -50.11 -32.49 -21.94
N LYS A 8 -49.48 -32.66 -23.11
CA LYS A 8 -49.30 -33.96 -23.78
C LYS A 8 -47.89 -33.99 -24.37
N VAL A 9 -47.10 -35.00 -24.02
CA VAL A 9 -45.75 -35.21 -24.55
C VAL A 9 -45.84 -36.29 -25.62
N GLU A 10 -45.50 -35.96 -26.87
CA GLU A 10 -45.42 -36.92 -27.96
C GLU A 10 -44.22 -37.85 -27.77
N VAL A 11 -44.43 -39.15 -27.93
CA VAL A 11 -43.36 -40.15 -27.86
C VAL A 11 -42.52 -40.05 -29.14
N PRO A 12 -41.20 -39.84 -29.06
CA PRO A 12 -40.37 -39.71 -30.25
C PRO A 12 -40.31 -41.05 -31.00
N SER A 13 -40.40 -40.98 -32.33
CA SER A 13 -40.12 -42.12 -33.20
C SER A 13 -38.67 -42.61 -33.00
N PRO A 14 -38.40 -43.92 -33.02
CA PRO A 14 -37.06 -44.49 -32.92
C PRO A 14 -36.02 -43.87 -33.87
N ASP A 15 -36.45 -43.43 -35.06
CA ASP A 15 -35.57 -42.79 -36.05
C ASP A 15 -35.06 -41.41 -35.62
N LYS A 16 -35.74 -40.76 -34.66
CA LYS A 16 -35.42 -39.42 -34.15
C LYS A 16 -34.69 -39.48 -32.80
N TYR A 17 -34.18 -40.65 -32.40
CA TYR A 17 -33.43 -40.77 -31.16
C TYR A 17 -32.10 -40.02 -31.20
N LEU A 18 -31.72 -39.46 -30.05
CA LEU A 18 -30.52 -38.65 -29.92
C LEU A 18 -29.27 -39.54 -30.04
N ARG A 19 -28.36 -39.14 -30.93
CA ARG A 19 -27.04 -39.76 -31.08
C ARG A 19 -26.08 -39.22 -30.01
N LYS A 20 -25.05 -39.99 -29.65
CA LYS A 20 -24.14 -39.71 -28.51
C LYS A 20 -23.62 -38.26 -28.44
N HIS A 21 -23.28 -37.64 -29.56
CA HIS A 21 -22.72 -36.27 -29.61
C HIS A 21 -23.68 -35.22 -30.19
N SER A 22 -24.99 -35.48 -30.24
CA SER A 22 -25.94 -34.57 -30.91
C SER A 22 -26.17 -33.24 -30.18
N LYS A 23 -25.87 -33.20 -28.87
CA LYS A 23 -26.07 -32.03 -28.00
C LYS A 23 -24.76 -31.41 -27.53
N GLU A 24 -23.63 -31.95 -27.94
CA GLU A 24 -22.34 -31.41 -27.53
C GLU A 24 -22.11 -30.05 -28.20
N PRO A 25 -21.75 -29.01 -27.44
CA PRO A 25 -21.36 -27.74 -28.02
C PRO A 25 -20.15 -27.94 -28.91
N ARG A 26 -20.27 -27.62 -30.21
CA ARG A 26 -19.10 -27.63 -31.08
C ARG A 26 -18.20 -26.48 -30.66
N SER A 27 -16.95 -26.80 -30.29
CA SER A 27 -15.94 -25.77 -30.14
C SER A 27 -15.73 -25.09 -31.50
N PRO A 28 -15.64 -23.75 -31.57
CA PRO A 28 -15.20 -23.11 -32.78
C PRO A 28 -13.82 -23.66 -33.16
N ASP A 29 -13.60 -23.84 -34.47
CA ASP A 29 -12.27 -24.18 -34.97
C ASP A 29 -11.27 -23.11 -34.51
N LYS A 30 -9.99 -23.45 -34.36
CA LYS A 30 -8.96 -22.54 -33.79
C LYS A 30 -8.67 -21.38 -34.75
N MET A 31 -9.64 -20.50 -34.99
CA MET A 31 -9.39 -19.17 -35.51
C MET A 31 -8.80 -18.36 -34.36
N GLN A 32 -7.61 -17.83 -34.62
CA GLN A 32 -6.82 -17.00 -33.73
C GLN A 32 -7.74 -16.13 -32.89
N ILE A 33 -7.80 -16.43 -31.59
CA ILE A 33 -8.56 -15.67 -30.61
C ILE A 33 -8.15 -14.22 -30.81
N SER A 34 -9.02 -13.43 -31.46
CA SER A 34 -8.79 -12.01 -31.62
C SER A 34 -8.54 -11.49 -30.23
N GLN A 35 -7.41 -10.81 -30.03
CA GLN A 35 -6.89 -10.30 -28.75
C GLN A 35 -7.82 -9.26 -28.08
N ARG A 36 -9.14 -9.33 -28.30
CA ARG A 36 -10.18 -8.43 -27.76
C ARG A 36 -10.25 -8.46 -26.23
N HIS A 37 -9.64 -9.44 -25.56
CA HIS A 37 -9.52 -9.51 -24.11
C HIS A 37 -8.09 -9.78 -23.62
N ALA A 38 -7.09 -9.54 -24.47
CA ALA A 38 -5.71 -9.55 -23.99
C ALA A 38 -5.50 -8.31 -23.14
N CYS A 39 -5.12 -8.47 -21.87
CA CYS A 39 -4.74 -7.38 -20.98
C CYS A 39 -3.84 -6.39 -21.76
N THR A 40 -4.36 -5.19 -22.01
CA THR A 40 -3.80 -4.21 -22.95
C THR A 40 -2.45 -3.65 -22.49
N VAL A 41 -2.07 -3.90 -21.24
CA VAL A 41 -0.80 -3.48 -20.66
C VAL A 41 0.13 -4.68 -20.59
N LYS A 42 0.93 -4.87 -21.64
CA LYS A 42 2.08 -5.77 -21.58
C LYS A 42 3.09 -5.19 -20.61
N LYS A 43 3.61 -6.01 -19.70
CA LYS A 43 4.75 -5.63 -18.85
C LYS A 43 5.92 -5.20 -19.76
N PRO A 44 6.71 -4.20 -19.35
CA PRO A 44 7.89 -3.81 -20.11
C PRO A 44 8.85 -5.01 -20.26
N PRO A 45 9.61 -5.09 -21.36
CA PRO A 45 10.60 -6.14 -21.57
C PRO A 45 11.72 -6.06 -20.54
N VAL A 46 12.30 -7.22 -20.22
CA VAL A 46 13.48 -7.30 -19.35
C VAL A 46 14.67 -6.63 -20.06
N PRO A 47 15.47 -5.80 -19.37
CA PRO A 47 16.70 -5.23 -19.94
C PRO A 47 17.63 -6.29 -20.55
N ALA A 48 18.33 -5.92 -21.61
CA ALA A 48 19.25 -6.81 -22.30
C ALA A 48 20.50 -7.08 -21.46
N ARG A 49 21.18 -8.22 -21.68
CA ARG A 49 22.47 -8.53 -21.01
C ARG A 49 23.60 -7.56 -21.37
N THR A 50 23.46 -6.85 -22.49
CA THR A 50 24.38 -5.82 -22.97
C THR A 50 24.05 -4.43 -22.44
N ASP A 51 22.91 -4.27 -21.76
CA ASP A 51 22.51 -3.01 -21.17
C ASP A 51 23.39 -2.75 -19.94
N ASN A 52 24.23 -1.73 -20.02
CA ASN A 52 25.02 -1.26 -18.91
C ASN A 52 24.27 -0.10 -18.26
N PRO A 53 23.59 -0.32 -17.12
CA PRO A 53 22.95 0.78 -16.43
C PRO A 53 24.00 1.84 -16.10
N PRO A 54 23.62 3.12 -15.98
CA PRO A 54 24.55 4.16 -15.57
C PRO A 54 25.10 3.83 -14.17
N MET A 55 26.28 3.20 -14.14
CA MET A 55 26.98 2.81 -12.92
C MET A 55 27.68 4.03 -12.35
N GLY A 56 27.33 4.41 -11.12
CA GLY A 56 28.01 5.49 -10.40
C GLY A 56 27.80 6.86 -11.07
N ILE A 57 26.74 7.57 -10.67
CA ILE A 57 26.60 8.99 -11.02
C ILE A 57 27.76 9.74 -10.34
N HIS A 58 28.82 10.01 -11.10
CA HIS A 58 29.92 10.86 -10.66
C HIS A 58 29.44 12.31 -10.65
N THR A 59 28.84 12.73 -9.54
CA THR A 59 28.48 14.14 -9.36
C THR A 59 29.74 14.97 -9.19
N LYS A 60 29.86 16.10 -9.91
CA LYS A 60 30.90 17.13 -9.67
C LYS A 60 30.71 17.88 -8.33
N LYS A 61 29.86 17.36 -7.44
CA LYS A 61 29.50 18.00 -6.19
C LYS A 61 30.66 17.88 -5.21
N ASN A 62 31.13 19.02 -4.71
CA ASN A 62 32.14 19.06 -3.66
C ASN A 62 31.49 18.68 -2.31
N PHE A 63 31.64 17.42 -1.88
CA PHE A 63 31.08 16.92 -0.61
C PHE A 63 31.59 17.69 0.62
N ILE A 64 32.87 18.10 0.60
CA ILE A 64 33.50 18.88 1.68
C ILE A 64 32.85 20.26 1.80
N ARG A 65 32.76 21.02 0.69
CA ARG A 65 32.16 22.36 0.70
C ARG A 65 30.65 22.33 0.99
N THR A 66 29.95 21.31 0.51
CA THR A 66 28.52 21.13 0.80
C THR A 66 28.30 20.88 2.29
N ALA A 67 29.16 20.07 2.92
CA ALA A 67 29.05 19.78 4.35
C ALA A 67 29.26 21.03 5.23
N ILE A 68 30.12 21.98 4.81
CA ILE A 68 30.35 23.24 5.53
C ILE A 68 29.07 24.09 5.61
N PHE A 69 28.21 24.06 4.59
CA PHE A 69 26.90 24.73 4.61
C PHE A 69 25.87 24.02 5.50
N VAL A 70 26.08 22.73 5.82
CA VAL A 70 25.21 21.91 6.70
C VAL A 70 25.82 21.81 8.11
N THR A 71 26.56 22.83 8.54
CA THR A 71 27.17 22.88 9.89
C THR A 71 26.17 23.19 11.00
N VAL A 72 24.97 23.69 10.65
CA VAL A 72 23.87 23.80 11.61
C VAL A 72 23.29 22.40 11.81
N LYS A 73 23.62 21.77 12.94
CA LYS A 73 23.00 20.50 13.35
C LYS A 73 21.48 20.67 13.30
N PRO A 74 20.74 19.84 12.54
CA PRO A 74 19.29 19.97 12.48
C PRO A 74 18.71 19.73 13.87
N LYS A 75 17.71 20.53 14.25
CA LYS A 75 16.97 20.30 15.49
C LYS A 75 16.31 18.92 15.42
N PRO A 76 16.46 18.06 16.45
CA PRO A 76 15.79 16.76 16.46
C PRO A 76 14.28 16.97 16.39
N ALA A 77 13.61 16.23 15.51
CA ALA A 77 12.17 16.35 15.28
C ALA A 77 11.58 14.98 14.94
N ILE A 78 10.40 14.67 15.49
CA ILE A 78 9.62 13.50 15.11
C ILE A 78 8.67 13.91 14.00
N VAL A 79 8.59 13.08 12.96
CA VAL A 79 7.66 13.25 11.85
C VAL A 79 6.63 12.13 11.95
N ASP A 80 5.38 12.49 12.18
CA ASP A 80 4.29 11.53 12.40
C ASP A 80 3.69 11.04 11.06
N THR A 81 3.63 11.92 10.06
CA THR A 81 3.01 11.62 8.76
C THR A 81 3.94 11.91 7.59
N ASN A 82 3.79 11.13 6.51
CA ASN A 82 4.49 11.36 5.23
C ASN A 82 4.19 12.75 4.61
N LYS A 83 3.12 13.41 5.05
CA LYS A 83 2.73 14.78 4.67
C LYS A 83 3.34 15.88 5.53
N GLY A 84 4.18 15.55 6.51
CA GLY A 84 5.06 16.53 7.15
C GLY A 84 4.54 17.19 8.42
N HIS A 85 3.66 16.56 9.19
CA HIS A 85 3.47 16.98 10.58
C HIS A 85 4.76 16.69 11.37
N LYS A 86 5.43 17.74 11.85
CA LYS A 86 6.72 17.65 12.56
C LYS A 86 6.61 18.28 13.95
N GLN A 87 7.01 17.52 14.97
CA GLN A 87 7.15 18.01 16.34
C GLN A 87 8.64 18.14 16.67
N LEU A 88 9.08 19.33 17.11
CA LEU A 88 10.45 19.56 17.58
C LEU A 88 10.65 18.90 18.95
N LEU A 89 11.78 18.23 19.14
CA LEU A 89 12.12 17.56 20.38
C LEU A 89 13.08 18.43 21.16
N ASP A 90 12.63 18.98 22.27
CA ASP A 90 13.47 19.88 23.05
C ASP A 90 14.54 19.14 23.88
N ASN A 91 14.42 17.82 24.12
CA ASN A 91 15.36 17.05 24.97
C ASN A 91 15.29 15.52 24.70
N SER A 92 15.78 15.04 23.55
CA SER A 92 15.82 13.60 23.29
C SER A 92 17.02 12.92 24.00
N GLY A 93 16.88 12.54 25.28
CA GLY A 93 17.80 11.57 25.92
C GLY A 93 18.06 11.69 27.43
N LEU A 94 18.40 10.53 28.01
CA LEU A 94 18.90 10.16 29.36
C LEU A 94 18.08 10.52 30.62
N ALA A 95 17.39 11.66 30.67
CA ALA A 95 16.61 12.06 31.84
C ALA A 95 15.11 12.14 31.53
N PRO A 96 14.25 11.40 32.27
CA PRO A 96 12.80 11.54 32.12
C PRO A 96 12.35 12.96 32.49
N LYS A 97 11.81 13.72 31.52
CA LYS A 97 11.12 14.98 31.80
C LYS A 97 9.70 14.66 32.26
N TYR A 98 9.48 14.66 33.57
CA TYR A 98 8.17 14.40 34.15
C TYR A 98 7.23 15.61 33.98
N THR A 99 6.76 15.87 32.76
CA THR A 99 5.79 16.96 32.50
C THR A 99 4.43 16.71 33.14
N LYS A 100 4.10 15.44 33.42
CA LYS A 100 2.84 15.01 34.04
C LYS A 100 2.98 14.56 35.50
N LYS A 101 4.16 14.70 36.12
CA LYS A 101 4.25 14.44 37.57
C LYS A 101 3.46 15.56 38.26
N LYS A 102 2.24 15.23 38.69
CA LYS A 102 1.50 16.00 39.70
C LYS A 102 2.34 15.94 40.98
N ALA A 103 3.26 16.86 41.16
CA ALA A 103 3.92 17.05 42.44
C ALA A 103 3.62 18.46 42.93
N SER A 104 2.93 18.49 44.07
CA SER A 104 3.31 19.31 45.22
C SER A 104 3.08 20.82 45.18
N LEU A 105 2.05 21.31 44.49
CA LEU A 105 1.43 22.62 44.84
C LEU A 105 0.71 22.60 46.21
N GLU A 106 0.63 21.43 46.84
CA GLU A 106 -0.01 21.24 48.14
C GLU A 106 0.97 21.39 49.32
N ASN A 107 2.28 21.21 49.09
CA ASN A 107 3.27 21.38 50.14
C ASN A 107 3.56 22.86 50.46
N ASP A 108 3.47 23.74 49.47
CA ASP A 108 3.67 25.19 49.67
C ASP A 108 2.54 25.82 50.49
N LYS A 109 1.30 25.32 50.34
CA LYS A 109 0.12 25.78 51.08
C LYS A 109 0.11 25.29 52.54
N MET A 110 0.59 24.07 52.80
CA MET A 110 0.69 23.52 54.16
C MET A 110 1.78 24.23 54.99
N LEU A 111 2.90 24.62 54.36
CA LEU A 111 3.98 25.39 55.00
C LEU A 111 3.56 26.82 55.37
N THR A 112 2.65 27.44 54.59
CA THR A 112 2.11 28.76 54.94
C THR A 112 1.13 28.69 56.09
N ALA A 113 0.30 27.64 56.17
CA ALA A 113 -0.72 27.48 57.21
C ALA A 113 -0.16 27.16 58.61
N LEU A 114 1.00 26.51 58.71
CA LEU A 114 1.66 26.18 59.99
C LEU A 114 2.39 27.38 60.64
N ASN A 115 2.70 28.42 59.88
CA ASN A 115 3.44 29.59 60.35
C ASN A 115 2.54 30.79 60.73
N THR A 116 1.23 30.59 60.85
CA THR A 116 0.26 31.65 61.18
C THR A 116 -0.51 31.40 62.50
N ARG A 117 0.15 30.83 63.51
CA ARG A 117 -0.32 30.86 64.90
C ARG A 117 0.71 31.46 65.82
#